data_AF-A0A9E3BAT2-F1
#
_entry.id   AF-A0A9E3BAT2-F1
#
_cell.length_a   1.000
_cell.length_b   1.000
_cell.length_c   1.000
_cell.angle_alpha   90.00
_cell.angle_beta   90.00
_cell.angle_gamma   90.00
#
_symmetry.space_group_name_H-M   'P 1'
#
loop_
_entity.id
_entity.type
_entity.pdbx_description
1 polymer ?
#
loop_
_entity_poly.entity_id
_entity_poly.type
_entity_poly.pdbx_seq_one_letter_code
_entity_poly.pdbx_strand_id
1 'polypeptide(L)'
;MHRKPGRRKTRSVRNDRQTRWFWTSRGLLVQQQGWLGRREYDTRQPACHYNLHIQPACGGLDYHNYHIRYLGIKEGKYVWSVVDAPYGKEKSHRIYAFSKEHFIQEVIDTVSNLLVTDMTNDVGDPSLWARLSEYLALVLFDLYRHDLEKTSGWVS
;
A
#
# COMPACT_ATOMS: atom_id res chain seq x y z
N MET A 1 1.21 -38.77 29.91
CA MET A 1 2.08 -37.97 29.02
C MET A 1 1.20 -37.14 28.09
N HIS A 2 1.02 -35.85 28.37
CA HIS A 2 0.20 -34.95 27.56
C HIS A 2 0.92 -34.53 26.28
N ARG A 3 0.42 -34.95 25.12
CA ARG A 3 0.81 -34.40 23.82
C ARG A 3 0.11 -33.05 23.63
N LYS A 4 0.88 -31.96 23.59
CA LYS A 4 0.40 -30.64 23.17
C LYS A 4 -0.03 -30.72 21.70
N PRO A 5 -1.26 -30.33 21.32
CA PRO A 5 -1.63 -30.25 19.91
C PRO A 5 -0.83 -29.11 19.26
N GLY A 6 -0.08 -29.45 18.22
CA GLY A 6 0.72 -28.50 17.45
C GLY A 6 -0.18 -27.40 16.89
N ARG A 7 0.30 -26.15 17.01
CA ARG A 7 -0.28 -24.98 16.33
C ARG A 7 -0.31 -25.26 14.82
N ARG A 8 -1.43 -25.76 14.31
CA ARG A 8 -1.73 -25.73 12.88
C ARG A 8 -1.76 -24.25 12.48
N LYS A 9 -0.74 -23.82 11.74
CA LYS A 9 -0.69 -22.52 11.06
C LYS A 9 -2.00 -22.33 10.30
N THR A 10 -2.85 -21.44 10.79
CA THR A 10 -3.99 -20.86 10.06
C THR A 10 -3.47 -19.99 8.92
N ARG A 11 -2.83 -20.61 7.92
CA ARG A 11 -2.23 -19.90 6.77
C ARG A 11 -3.18 -19.78 5.57
N SER A 12 -4.41 -20.30 5.63
CA SER A 12 -5.23 -20.42 4.41
C SER A 12 -6.52 -19.59 4.33
N VAL A 13 -6.85 -18.73 5.31
CA VAL A 13 -8.09 -17.91 5.21
C VAL A 13 -7.81 -16.43 4.90
N ARG A 14 -6.57 -15.96 5.09
CA ARG A 14 -6.17 -14.57 4.77
C ARG A 14 -5.82 -14.36 3.28
N ASN A 15 -5.57 -15.42 2.52
CA ASN A 15 -5.10 -15.31 1.13
C ASN A 15 -6.21 -15.02 0.11
N ASP A 16 -7.46 -15.42 0.36
CA ASP A 16 -8.59 -15.23 -0.59
C ASP A 16 -9.10 -13.79 -0.70
N ARG A 17 -8.35 -12.86 -0.10
CA ARG A 17 -8.81 -11.52 0.21
C ARG A 17 -7.81 -10.44 -0.20
N GLN A 18 -6.69 -10.83 -0.77
CA GLN A 18 -5.60 -9.96 -1.21
C GLN A 18 -5.48 -10.02 -2.72
N THR A 19 -5.19 -8.89 -3.34
CA THR A 19 -4.87 -8.86 -4.76
C THR A 19 -3.38 -9.13 -4.91
N ARG A 20 -3.03 -10.22 -5.59
CA ARG A 20 -1.65 -10.68 -5.75
C ARG A 20 -1.26 -10.74 -7.21
N TRP A 21 0.01 -10.46 -7.48
CA TRP A 21 0.59 -10.62 -8.81
C TRP A 21 2.04 -11.06 -8.69
N PHE A 22 2.53 -11.67 -9.77
CA PHE A 22 3.89 -12.20 -9.88
C PHE A 22 4.52 -11.64 -11.15
N TRP A 23 5.82 -11.38 -11.09
CA TRP A 23 6.64 -10.96 -12.22
C TRP A 23 8.07 -11.45 -12.02
N THR A 24 8.90 -11.38 -13.06
CA THR A 24 10.33 -11.62 -12.92
C THR A 24 11.04 -10.30 -13.13
N SER A 25 11.70 -9.79 -12.09
CA SER A 25 12.46 -8.53 -12.20
C SER A 25 13.62 -8.70 -13.18
N ARG A 26 13.73 -7.78 -14.16
CA ARG A 26 14.87 -7.72 -15.07
C ARG A 26 16.21 -7.54 -14.36
N GLY A 27 16.25 -6.77 -13.26
CA GLY A 27 17.48 -6.49 -12.52
C GLY A 27 17.89 -7.61 -11.56
N LEU A 28 16.94 -8.33 -10.99
CA LEU A 28 17.21 -9.34 -9.95
C LEU A 28 17.18 -10.79 -10.45
N LEU A 29 16.68 -11.03 -11.67
CA LEU A 29 16.57 -12.34 -12.31
C LEU A 29 15.88 -13.43 -11.46
N VAL A 30 15.12 -13.01 -10.45
CA VAL A 30 14.33 -13.88 -9.57
C VAL A 30 12.87 -13.49 -9.67
N GLN A 31 12.00 -14.49 -9.59
CA GLN A 31 10.56 -14.27 -9.54
C GLN A 31 10.21 -13.48 -8.28
N GLN A 32 9.50 -12.39 -8.50
CA GLN A 32 8.98 -11.48 -7.50
C GLN A 32 7.49 -11.73 -7.31
N GLN A 33 6.99 -11.30 -6.17
CA GLN A 33 5.58 -11.21 -5.89
C GLN A 33 5.25 -9.89 -5.22
N GLY A 34 4.05 -9.41 -5.50
CA GLY A 34 3.49 -8.21 -4.93
C GLY A 34 2.09 -8.53 -4.47
N TRP A 35 1.70 -7.97 -3.34
CA TRP A 35 0.31 -8.07 -2.92
C TRP A 35 -0.17 -6.81 -2.23
N LEU A 36 -1.41 -6.47 -2.55
CA LEU A 36 -2.17 -5.47 -1.85
C LEU A 36 -3.05 -6.18 -0.82
N GLY A 37 -2.82 -5.86 0.45
CA GLY A 37 -3.66 -6.23 1.57
C GLY A 37 -5.06 -5.63 1.47
N ARG A 38 -5.98 -6.13 2.29
CA ARG A 38 -7.26 -5.42 2.48
C ARG A 38 -7.00 -4.11 3.21
N ARG A 39 -7.97 -3.19 3.11
CA ARG A 39 -8.04 -2.05 4.04
C ARG A 39 -8.05 -2.58 5.47
N GLU A 40 -7.03 -2.20 6.23
CA GLU A 40 -6.90 -2.51 7.64
C GLU A 40 -7.32 -1.31 8.47
N TYR A 41 -7.93 -1.58 9.62
CA TYR A 41 -8.31 -0.54 10.57
C TYR A 41 -7.29 -0.47 11.71
N ASP A 42 -6.77 0.72 11.96
CA ASP A 42 -5.85 1.01 13.05
C ASP A 42 -6.62 1.76 14.16
N THR A 43 -6.18 1.54 15.40
CA THR A 43 -6.67 2.30 16.57
C THR A 43 -6.17 3.75 16.58
N ARG A 44 -5.13 4.05 15.81
CA ARG A 44 -4.52 5.38 15.66
C ARG A 44 -5.12 6.12 14.46
N GLN A 45 -5.08 7.45 14.49
CA GLN A 45 -5.53 8.28 13.36
C GLN A 45 -4.43 8.43 12.29
N PRO A 46 -4.73 8.26 10.99
CA PRO A 46 -6.02 7.85 10.42
C PRO A 46 -6.32 6.38 10.68
N ALA A 47 -7.57 6.09 11.01
CA ALA A 47 -8.03 4.78 11.47
C ALA A 47 -8.04 3.69 10.39
N CYS A 48 -7.64 3.98 9.15
CA CYS A 48 -7.56 2.97 8.10
C CYS A 48 -6.34 3.18 7.19
N HIS A 49 -5.84 2.06 6.66
CA HIS A 49 -4.71 2.06 5.73
C HIS A 49 -4.72 0.80 4.85
N TYR A 50 -3.93 0.82 3.79
CA TYR A 50 -3.63 -0.36 3.00
C TYR A 50 -2.15 -0.73 3.15
N ASN A 51 -1.88 -2.03 3.10
CA ASN A 51 -0.52 -2.58 3.08
C ASN A 51 -0.19 -3.09 1.68
N LEU A 52 0.84 -2.53 1.07
CA LEU A 52 1.40 -3.00 -0.19
C LEU A 52 2.77 -3.62 0.09
N HIS A 53 2.91 -4.89 -0.27
CA HIS A 53 4.13 -5.65 -0.05
C HIS A 53 4.80 -6.06 -1.36
N ILE A 54 6.13 -6.11 -1.38
CA ILE A 54 6.94 -6.49 -2.54
C ILE A 54 8.15 -7.30 -2.09
N GLN A 55 8.23 -8.56 -2.51
CA GLN A 55 9.31 -9.46 -2.09
C GLN A 55 9.56 -10.59 -3.11
N PRO A 56 10.62 -11.42 -2.95
CA PRO A 56 10.81 -12.64 -3.73
C PRO A 56 9.66 -13.64 -3.58
N ALA A 57 9.23 -14.26 -4.69
CA ALA A 57 8.14 -15.24 -4.68
C ALA A 57 8.46 -16.49 -3.85
N CYS A 58 9.73 -16.86 -3.75
CA CYS A 58 10.19 -17.95 -2.88
C CYS A 58 10.17 -17.62 -1.37
N GLY A 59 9.70 -16.42 -1.01
CA GLY A 59 9.82 -15.86 0.33
C GLY A 59 11.20 -15.26 0.55
N GLY A 60 11.33 -14.44 1.59
CA GLY A 60 12.57 -13.73 1.88
C GLY A 60 12.30 -12.36 2.45
N LEU A 61 13.27 -11.47 2.27
CA LEU A 61 13.17 -10.09 2.70
C LEU A 61 12.06 -9.37 1.94
N ASP A 62 11.16 -8.72 2.67
CA ASP A 62 10.20 -7.79 2.10
C ASP A 62 10.95 -6.51 1.73
N TYR A 63 11.10 -6.25 0.43
CA TYR A 63 11.81 -5.08 -0.07
C TYR A 63 11.07 -3.81 0.32
N HIS A 64 9.73 -3.86 0.25
CA HIS A 64 8.87 -2.77 0.67
C HIS A 64 7.62 -3.27 1.34
N ASN A 65 7.28 -2.62 2.45
CA ASN A 65 5.99 -2.76 3.08
C ASN A 65 5.42 -1.36 3.28
N TYR A 66 4.67 -0.89 2.28
CA TYR A 66 4.07 0.43 2.28
C TYR A 66 2.75 0.40 3.03
N HIS A 67 2.66 1.21 4.09
CA HIS A 67 1.41 1.57 4.74
C HIS A 67 0.91 2.89 4.14
N ILE A 68 -0.13 2.81 3.32
CA ILE A 68 -0.69 3.97 2.59
C ILE A 68 -1.92 4.49 3.33
N ARG A 69 -1.92 5.79 3.64
CA ARG A 69 -2.90 6.46 4.51
C ARG A 69 -3.37 7.78 3.91
N TYR A 70 -4.66 8.06 4.03
CA TYR A 70 -5.20 9.41 3.78
C TYR A 70 -5.28 10.20 5.08
N LEU A 71 -4.72 11.40 5.12
CA LEU A 71 -4.69 12.27 6.31
C LEU A 71 -5.78 13.35 6.28
N GLY A 72 -6.61 13.41 5.24
CA GLY A 72 -7.63 14.44 5.06
C GLY A 72 -7.11 15.73 4.44
N ILE A 73 -7.85 16.82 4.64
CA ILE A 73 -7.50 18.15 4.14
C ILE A 73 -6.78 18.95 5.23
N LYS A 74 -5.62 19.53 4.92
CA LYS A 74 -4.88 20.48 5.78
C LYS A 74 -4.46 21.68 4.95
N GLU A 75 -4.72 22.89 5.44
CA GLU A 75 -4.33 24.15 4.76
C GLU A 75 -4.80 24.21 3.29
N GLY A 76 -6.02 23.71 3.02
CA GLY A 76 -6.58 23.66 1.67
C GLY A 76 -5.98 22.60 0.73
N LYS A 77 -5.11 21.72 1.25
CA LYS A 77 -4.46 20.65 0.49
C LYS A 77 -4.93 19.27 0.96
N TYR A 78 -5.08 18.36 0.01
CA TYR A 78 -5.31 16.94 0.27
C TYR A 78 -4.00 16.27 0.66
N VAL A 79 -3.96 15.59 1.80
CA VAL A 79 -2.72 15.06 2.39
C VAL A 79 -2.75 13.55 2.51
N TRP A 80 -1.69 12.91 2.04
CA TRP A 80 -1.45 11.46 2.10
C TRP A 80 -0.16 11.17 2.86
N SER A 81 -0.13 10.06 3.58
CA SER A 81 1.08 9.54 4.23
C SER A 81 1.36 8.14 3.70
N VAL A 82 2.59 7.94 3.26
CA VAL A 82 3.10 6.62 2.90
C VAL A 82 4.29 6.34 3.81
N VAL A 83 4.17 5.28 4.59
CA VAL A 83 5.26 4.79 5.42
C VAL A 83 5.77 3.52 4.79
N ASP A 84 7.00 3.56 4.30
CA ASP A 84 7.72 2.36 3.89
C ASP A 84 8.48 1.81 5.10
N ALA A 85 8.22 0.55 5.41
CA ALA A 85 8.90 -0.18 6.47
C ALA A 85 9.70 -1.37 5.90
N PRO A 86 10.80 -1.10 5.17
CA PRO A 86 11.71 -2.15 4.72
C PRO A 86 12.29 -2.86 5.95
N TYR A 87 12.28 -4.20 5.93
CA TYR A 87 12.73 -4.97 7.09
C TYR A 87 14.24 -4.78 7.30
N GLY A 88 14.65 -4.29 8.49
CA GLY A 88 16.06 -4.07 8.83
C GLY A 88 16.67 -2.74 8.34
N LYS A 89 15.86 -1.82 7.79
CA LYS A 89 16.27 -0.46 7.43
C LYS A 89 15.42 0.59 8.16
N GLU A 90 15.89 1.83 8.16
CA GLU A 90 15.13 2.97 8.69
C GLU A 90 13.82 3.13 7.93
N LYS A 91 12.72 3.36 8.65
CA LYS A 91 11.41 3.59 8.03
C LYS A 91 11.45 4.91 7.29
N SER A 92 11.11 4.90 6.00
CA SER A 92 10.91 6.15 5.28
C SER A 92 9.45 6.58 5.41
N HIS A 93 9.23 7.84 5.76
CA HIS A 93 7.89 8.42 5.86
C HIS A 93 7.80 9.59 4.90
N ARG A 94 6.89 9.47 3.93
CA ARG A 94 6.65 10.49 2.92
C ARG A 94 5.25 11.05 3.08
N ILE A 95 5.13 12.37 2.97
CA ILE A 95 3.86 13.09 2.98
C ILE A 95 3.69 13.73 1.61
N TYR A 96 2.57 13.45 0.97
CA TYR A 96 2.20 14.06 -0.30
C TYR A 96 1.03 15.02 -0.07
N ALA A 97 1.15 16.27 -0.52
CA ALA A 97 0.15 17.31 -0.30
C ALA A 97 -0.15 18.08 -1.61
N PHE A 98 -1.42 18.21 -1.97
CA PHE A 98 -1.84 18.77 -3.26
C PHE A 98 -3.03 19.72 -3.14
N SER A 99 -3.03 20.83 -3.90
CA SER A 99 -4.12 21.81 -3.91
C SER A 99 -5.31 21.36 -4.75
N LYS A 100 -6.51 21.82 -4.38
CA LYS A 100 -7.81 21.45 -4.98
C LYS A 100 -8.00 21.82 -6.47
N GLU A 101 -7.14 22.68 -7.04
CA GLU A 101 -7.33 23.23 -8.39
C GLU A 101 -7.14 22.19 -9.51
N HIS A 102 -6.44 21.09 -9.23
CA HIS A 102 -6.26 19.98 -10.15
C HIS A 102 -6.89 18.72 -9.52
N PHE A 103 -7.72 18.02 -10.30
CA PHE A 103 -8.69 17.01 -9.85
C PHE A 103 -8.05 15.90 -8.99
N ILE A 104 -8.81 15.27 -8.10
CA ILE A 104 -8.33 14.17 -7.23
C ILE A 104 -7.68 13.04 -8.04
N GLN A 105 -8.13 12.82 -9.27
CA GLN A 105 -7.50 11.87 -10.19
C GLN A 105 -6.05 12.25 -10.53
N GLU A 106 -5.77 13.50 -10.87
CA GLU A 106 -4.40 13.95 -11.21
C GLU A 106 -3.45 13.84 -10.02
N VAL A 107 -3.97 14.09 -8.83
CA VAL A 107 -3.25 13.89 -7.56
C VAL A 107 -2.96 12.40 -7.34
N ILE A 108 -3.97 11.55 -7.51
CA ILE A 108 -3.84 10.10 -7.43
C ILE A 108 -2.80 9.59 -8.43
N ASP A 109 -2.84 10.07 -9.66
CA ASP A 109 -1.92 9.70 -10.73
C ASP A 109 -0.49 10.14 -10.39
N THR A 110 -0.32 11.36 -9.87
CA THR A 110 0.99 11.89 -9.45
C THR A 110 1.59 11.08 -8.30
N VAL A 111 0.82 10.82 -7.23
CA VAL A 111 1.28 9.99 -6.10
C VAL A 111 1.63 8.58 -6.56
N SER A 112 0.79 7.99 -7.41
CA SER A 112 1.01 6.65 -7.97
C SER A 112 2.31 6.61 -8.76
N ASN A 113 2.56 7.60 -9.63
CA ASN A 113 3.79 7.69 -10.42
C ASN A 113 5.06 7.86 -9.57
N LEU A 114 4.99 8.67 -8.50
CA LEU A 114 6.14 8.86 -7.60
C LEU A 114 6.48 7.57 -6.86
N LEU A 115 5.48 6.91 -6.27
CA LEU A 115 5.67 5.62 -5.58
C LEU A 115 6.19 4.54 -6.54
N VAL A 116 5.66 4.47 -7.75
CA VAL A 116 6.14 3.55 -8.81
C VAL A 116 7.61 3.82 -9.12
N THR A 117 8.01 5.09 -9.23
CA THR A 117 9.40 5.45 -9.51
C THR A 117 10.33 4.96 -8.42
N ASP A 118 9.96 5.14 -7.15
CA ASP A 118 10.72 4.62 -6.00
C ASP A 118 10.88 3.09 -6.11
N MET A 119 9.76 2.36 -6.26
CA MET A 119 9.79 0.90 -6.40
C MET A 119 10.57 0.40 -7.61
N THR A 120 10.51 1.12 -8.73
CA THR A 120 11.25 0.76 -9.94
C THR A 120 12.75 0.96 -9.75
N ASN A 121 13.16 1.99 -9.00
CA ASN A 121 14.57 2.16 -8.66
C ASN A 121 15.09 1.03 -7.77
N ASP A 122 14.26 0.54 -6.85
CA ASP A 122 14.65 -0.51 -5.90
C ASP A 122 14.59 -1.94 -6.48
N VAL A 123 13.61 -2.22 -7.35
CA VAL A 123 13.37 -3.57 -7.90
C VAL A 123 13.76 -3.69 -9.38
N GLY A 124 13.99 -2.57 -10.08
CA GLY A 124 14.58 -2.54 -11.43
C GLY A 124 13.69 -3.06 -12.56
N ASP A 125 12.36 -3.02 -12.44
CA ASP A 125 11.46 -3.57 -13.46
C ASP A 125 10.24 -2.69 -13.79
N PRO A 126 10.23 -2.04 -14.97
CA PRO A 126 9.10 -1.25 -15.44
C PRO A 126 7.81 -2.05 -15.74
N SER A 127 7.87 -3.37 -15.92
CA SER A 127 6.65 -4.18 -16.19
C SER A 127 5.74 -4.29 -14.96
N LEU A 128 6.28 -4.05 -13.76
CA LEU A 128 5.51 -3.90 -12.52
C LEU A 128 4.54 -2.71 -12.56
N TRP A 129 4.89 -1.67 -13.32
CA TRP A 129 4.20 -0.38 -13.38
C TRP A 129 2.69 -0.49 -13.61
N ALA A 130 2.27 -1.28 -14.59
CA ALA A 130 0.87 -1.26 -15.03
C ALA A 130 -0.09 -1.73 -13.92
N ARG A 131 0.25 -2.86 -13.27
CA ARG A 131 -0.57 -3.41 -12.16
C ARG A 131 -0.50 -2.56 -10.91
N LEU A 132 0.69 -2.05 -10.62
CA LEU A 132 0.93 -1.25 -9.44
C LEU A 132 0.20 0.09 -9.50
N SER A 133 0.26 0.78 -10.65
CA SER A 133 -0.45 2.04 -10.87
C SER A 133 -1.97 1.87 -10.73
N GLU A 134 -2.52 0.81 -11.32
CA GLU A 134 -3.95 0.49 -11.22
C GLU A 134 -4.37 0.29 -9.75
N TYR A 135 -3.65 -0.54 -8.99
CA TYR A 135 -4.02 -0.82 -7.60
C TYR A 135 -3.76 0.35 -6.66
N LEU A 136 -2.68 1.11 -6.84
CA LEU A 136 -2.42 2.32 -6.07
C LEU A 136 -3.52 3.35 -6.29
N ALA A 137 -3.92 3.57 -7.54
CA ALA A 137 -4.99 4.51 -7.85
C ALA A 137 -6.31 4.13 -7.14
N LEU A 138 -6.67 2.84 -7.18
CA LEU A 138 -7.85 2.32 -6.49
C LEU A 138 -7.76 2.48 -4.97
N VAL A 139 -6.60 2.22 -4.38
CA VAL A 139 -6.34 2.39 -2.93
C VAL A 139 -6.51 3.84 -2.51
N LEU A 140 -5.87 4.76 -3.22
CA LEU A 140 -5.94 6.18 -2.92
C LEU A 140 -7.38 6.68 -3.09
N PHE A 141 -8.07 6.27 -4.16
CA PHE A 141 -9.47 6.65 -4.36
C PHE A 141 -10.40 6.13 -3.26
N ASP A 142 -10.27 4.87 -2.86
CA ASP A 142 -11.07 4.27 -1.78
C ASP A 142 -10.87 4.99 -0.44
N LEU A 143 -9.61 5.24 -0.06
CA LEU A 143 -9.29 5.95 1.17
C LEU A 143 -9.83 7.39 1.18
N TYR A 144 -9.80 8.07 0.04
CA TYR A 144 -10.38 9.41 -0.13
C TYR A 144 -11.89 9.36 0.11
N ARG A 145 -12.58 8.44 -0.56
CA ARG A 145 -14.04 8.26 -0.42
C ARG A 145 -14.46 7.94 1.01
N HIS A 146 -13.75 7.06 1.68
CA HIS A 146 -14.05 6.67 3.06
C HIS A 146 -14.03 7.87 4.02
N ASP A 147 -13.06 8.78 3.85
CA ASP A 147 -12.97 9.99 4.68
C ASP A 147 -14.11 10.98 4.38
N LEU A 148 -14.48 11.14 3.11
CA LEU A 148 -15.67 11.91 2.73
C LEU A 148 -16.94 11.37 3.38
N GLU A 149 -17.16 10.06 3.32
CA GLU A 149 -18.33 9.41 3.93
C GLU A 149 -18.37 9.68 5.44
N LYS A 150 -17.21 9.58 6.13
CA LYS A 150 -17.12 9.93 7.56
C LYS A 150 -17.43 11.40 7.84
N THR A 151 -16.90 12.33 7.06
CA THR A 151 -17.16 13.76 7.29
C THR A 151 -18.61 14.16 6.98
N SER A 152 -19.25 13.50 6.01
CA SER A 152 -20.67 13.71 5.68
C SER A 152 -21.64 13.13 6.72
N GLY A 153 -21.25 12.07 7.44
CA GLY A 153 -22.06 11.43 8.49
C GLY A 153 -22.09 12.18 9.83
N TRP A 154 -21.39 13.32 9.95
CA TRP A 154 -21.42 14.20 11.13
C TRP A 154 -22.40 15.38 10.99
N VAL A 155 -23.20 15.40 9.91
CA VAL A 155 -24.31 16.36 9.74
C VAL A 155 -25.62 15.61 9.99
N SER A 156 -25.95 15.37 11.25
CA SER A 156 -27.27 14.90 11.72
C SER A 156 -27.44 15.15 13.19
#